data_AF-A0A4P9VMT2-F1
#
_entry.id   AF-A0A4P9VMT2-F1
#
_cell.length_a   1.000
_cell.length_b   1.000
_cell.length_c   1.000
_cell.angle_alpha   90.00
_cell.angle_beta   90.00
_cell.angle_gamma   90.00
#
_symmetry.space_group_name_H-M   'P 1'
#
loop_
_entity.id
_entity.type
_entity.pdbx_description
1 polymer ?
#
loop_
_entity_poly.entity_id
_entity_poly.type
_entity_poly.pdbx_seq_one_letter_code
_entity_poly.pdbx_strand_id
1 'polypeptide(L)'
;MSLLYIVVESIKDWKAFYPSEDVITFEDYVSLSMSKKKARVRVLNLCRGYKYLSKGYYCSLLAEARGHHVIPSVKTLNDLRKRKIYAIDLELMEPDAHIALKHLKKETREHIDFKCYFGTTPQESVQPIARLLFERFQCPVMQLSLAKDKAGHWLVTSLKAISPTSLTDEEETLFAEALDEYSRKIWRKPKLAKRYRYDMAILHNPEEAFPPSDKMALKQFIKAGKRLGVSVDLIQPKDFLRLSEYDMLFIRETTAIDHHTFLFAKKAEAEGVVVIDDPLSIMRCTNKVFLADLFRTHHVPSPKTILLMRNHKAQIDQLEATLGFPLVLKIPDGSFSRGVVKVTNSSELQEHLKELFKQSALLLAQEYMYTPFDWRIGVLQGKPIYACKYFMARDHWQIYQHNTSQVESGDFETIPTYEVPKQVIKAAVKAANLIGDGLYGVDIKAFDDRVAVIEVNDNPSIDYGVEDGFLGAQLYELIIEDFIRRVENGKRNVTAL
;
A
#
# COMPACT_ATOMS: atom_id res chain seq x y z
N MET A 1 6.11 5.01 22.14
CA MET A 1 7.24 5.96 22.16
C MET A 1 8.43 5.27 21.57
N SER A 2 8.95 5.80 20.47
CA SER A 2 10.23 5.35 19.94
C SER A 2 11.37 6.00 20.74
N LEU A 3 12.22 5.21 21.37
CA LEU A 3 13.47 5.69 21.96
C LEU A 3 14.47 5.93 20.83
N LEU A 4 15.21 7.03 20.88
CA LEU A 4 16.29 7.32 19.95
C LEU A 4 17.61 7.14 20.70
N TYR A 5 18.55 6.47 20.06
CA TYR A 5 19.95 6.48 20.47
C TYR A 5 20.79 7.03 19.33
N ILE A 6 21.40 8.18 19.55
CA ILE A 6 22.44 8.71 18.68
C ILE A 6 23.76 8.15 19.20
N VAL A 7 24.27 7.13 18.52
CA VAL A 7 25.44 6.39 18.99
C VAL A 7 26.69 6.99 18.40
N VAL A 8 27.57 7.48 19.28
CA VAL A 8 28.89 8.03 18.95
C VAL A 8 29.99 7.22 19.66
N GLU A 9 31.23 7.28 19.21
CA GLU A 9 32.33 6.62 19.92
C GLU A 9 32.81 7.42 21.13
N SER A 10 32.65 8.74 21.10
CA SER A 10 33.00 9.66 22.19
C SER A 10 32.02 10.83 22.21
N ILE A 11 31.57 11.25 23.39
CA ILE A 11 30.70 12.43 23.56
C ILE A 11 31.37 13.70 23.01
N LYS A 12 32.71 13.74 22.97
CA LYS A 12 33.44 14.88 22.36
C LYS A 12 33.14 15.03 20.87
N ASP A 13 32.82 13.94 20.18
CA ASP A 13 32.49 13.94 18.76
C ASP A 13 31.12 14.60 18.49
N TRP A 14 30.32 14.82 19.56
CA TRP A 14 29.04 15.50 19.50
C TRP A 14 29.13 17.00 19.84
N LYS A 15 30.29 17.51 20.29
CA LYS A 15 30.39 18.87 20.84
C LYS A 15 30.07 19.99 19.86
N ALA A 16 30.25 19.77 18.57
CA ALA A 16 29.91 20.73 17.52
C ALA A 16 28.39 20.86 17.29
N PHE A 17 27.59 19.94 17.84
CA PHE A 17 26.14 19.86 17.64
C PHE A 17 25.37 20.28 18.89
N TYR A 18 24.09 20.62 18.73
CA TYR A 18 23.23 20.99 19.85
C TYR A 18 23.15 19.84 20.88
N PRO A 19 23.17 20.15 22.20
CA PRO A 19 23.02 19.14 23.24
C PRO A 19 21.73 18.35 23.04
N SER A 20 21.83 17.02 22.99
CA SER A 20 20.68 16.11 22.92
C SER A 20 20.80 15.06 24.02
N GLU A 21 19.70 14.80 24.71
CA GLU A 21 19.61 13.76 25.75
C GLU A 21 19.65 12.33 25.15
N ASP A 22 19.51 12.21 23.83
CA ASP A 22 19.50 10.93 23.09
C ASP A 22 20.90 10.45 22.69
N VAL A 23 21.95 11.24 22.96
CA VAL A 23 23.34 10.90 22.61
C VAL A 23 23.91 9.93 23.62
N ILE A 24 24.41 8.80 23.13
CA ILE A 24 24.99 7.73 23.94
C ILE A 24 26.31 7.26 23.32
N THR A 25 27.27 6.83 24.15
CA THR A 25 28.49 6.24 23.60
C THR A 25 28.22 4.82 23.11
N PHE A 26 29.06 4.32 22.20
CA PHE A 26 28.99 2.93 21.76
C PHE A 26 29.08 1.95 22.94
N GLU A 27 29.94 2.22 23.92
CA GLU A 27 30.14 1.36 25.10
C GLU A 27 28.90 1.34 26.00
N ASP A 28 28.29 2.50 26.22
CA ASP A 28 27.02 2.62 26.95
C ASP A 28 25.88 1.92 26.20
N TYR A 29 25.79 2.09 24.88
CA TYR A 29 24.79 1.44 24.05
C TYR A 29 24.90 -0.09 24.05
N VAL A 30 26.13 -0.63 24.06
CA VAL A 30 26.35 -2.07 24.17
C VAL A 30 25.96 -2.59 25.55
N SER A 31 26.24 -1.82 26.60
CA SER A 31 25.99 -2.20 28.01
C SER A 31 24.56 -1.94 28.51
N LEU A 32 23.70 -1.32 27.71
CA LEU A 32 22.27 -1.13 28.03
C LEU A 32 21.63 -2.45 28.48
N SER A 33 21.28 -2.55 29.77
CA SER A 33 20.49 -3.67 30.28
C SER A 33 19.06 -3.54 29.75
N MET A 34 18.62 -4.52 28.97
CA MET A 34 17.28 -4.52 28.37
C MET A 34 16.21 -4.48 29.46
N SER A 35 15.57 -3.32 29.67
CA SER A 35 14.33 -3.24 30.43
C SER A 35 13.23 -3.96 29.66
N LYS A 36 12.43 -4.80 30.33
CA LYS A 36 11.31 -5.58 29.74
C LYS A 36 10.20 -4.74 29.07
N LYS A 37 10.35 -3.42 28.96
CA LYS A 37 9.42 -2.54 28.24
C LYS A 37 9.81 -2.45 26.76
N LYS A 38 9.03 -3.11 25.90
CA LYS A 38 9.12 -3.12 24.42
C LYS A 38 8.87 -1.73 23.81
N ALA A 39 9.77 -0.77 24.00
CA ALA A 39 9.78 0.48 23.24
C ALA A 39 10.47 0.26 21.89
N ARG A 40 9.93 0.82 20.79
CA ARG A 40 10.62 0.84 19.49
C ARG A 40 11.91 1.64 19.65
N VAL A 41 13.06 1.10 19.29
CA VAL A 41 14.33 1.82 19.41
C VAL A 41 14.85 2.14 18.02
N ARG A 42 15.13 3.42 17.77
CA ARG A 42 15.83 3.89 16.57
C ARG A 42 17.27 4.20 16.95
N VAL A 43 18.20 3.82 16.09
CA VAL A 43 19.63 4.02 16.33
C VAL A 43 20.18 4.81 15.15
N LEU A 44 20.65 6.02 15.43
CA LEU A 44 21.43 6.78 14.48
C LEU A 44 22.90 6.50 14.77
N ASN A 45 23.53 5.69 13.94
CA ASN A 45 24.91 5.28 14.12
C ASN A 45 25.82 6.30 13.46
N LEU A 46 26.52 7.10 14.27
CA LEU A 46 27.46 8.14 13.87
C LEU A 46 28.88 7.84 14.39
N CYS A 47 29.20 6.56 14.54
CA CYS A 47 30.53 6.11 14.93
C CYS A 47 31.59 6.54 13.90
N ARG A 48 32.86 6.59 14.34
CA ARG A 48 33.99 7.17 13.59
C ARG A 48 34.37 6.41 12.34
N GLY A 49 33.91 5.17 12.20
CA GLY A 49 34.17 4.36 11.03
C GLY A 49 33.18 3.22 10.87
N TYR A 50 32.96 2.84 9.61
CA TYR A 50 32.05 1.77 9.20
C TYR A 50 32.78 0.58 8.56
N LYS A 51 34.11 0.48 8.75
CA LYS A 51 34.89 -0.65 8.26
C LYS A 51 34.40 -1.95 8.91
N TYR A 52 34.53 -3.08 8.22
CA TYR A 52 34.21 -4.38 8.81
C TYR A 52 35.00 -4.59 10.11
N LEU A 53 34.32 -5.07 11.15
CA LEU A 53 34.83 -5.22 12.53
C LEU A 53 35.15 -3.90 13.27
N SER A 54 34.73 -2.74 12.76
CA SER A 54 34.80 -1.47 13.51
C SER A 54 33.64 -1.33 14.51
N LYS A 55 33.76 -0.40 15.46
CA LYS A 55 32.67 -0.06 16.41
C LYS A 55 31.39 0.34 15.68
N GLY A 56 31.48 1.13 14.61
CA GLY A 56 30.31 1.48 13.79
C GLY A 56 29.66 0.27 13.12
N TYR A 57 30.44 -0.68 12.61
CA TYR A 57 29.88 -1.91 12.05
C TYR A 57 29.16 -2.76 13.12
N TYR A 58 29.78 -2.92 14.29
CA TYR A 58 29.17 -3.64 15.42
C TYR A 58 27.95 -2.92 15.98
N CYS A 59 27.91 -1.58 15.95
CA CYS A 59 26.74 -0.80 16.36
C CYS A 59 25.51 -1.17 15.54
N SER A 60 25.63 -1.15 14.21
CA SER A 60 24.53 -1.55 13.32
C SER A 60 24.16 -3.02 13.50
N LEU A 61 25.14 -3.92 13.63
CA LEU A 61 24.88 -5.35 13.81
C LEU A 61 24.15 -5.66 15.12
N LEU A 62 24.58 -5.05 16.23
CA LEU A 62 23.95 -5.23 17.53
C LEU A 62 22.58 -4.57 17.60
N ALA A 63 22.40 -3.43 16.93
CA ALA A 63 21.10 -2.80 16.82
C ALA A 63 20.10 -3.70 16.07
N GLU A 64 20.47 -4.24 14.91
CA GLU A 64 19.62 -5.17 14.16
C GLU A 64 19.33 -6.45 14.96
N ALA A 65 20.34 -7.03 15.63
CA ALA A 65 20.17 -8.21 16.49
C ALA A 65 19.21 -7.97 17.67
N ARG A 66 19.09 -6.70 18.12
CA ARG A 66 18.14 -6.28 19.17
C ARG A 66 16.76 -5.89 18.63
N GLY A 67 16.55 -5.99 17.31
CA GLY A 67 15.32 -5.51 16.66
C GLY A 67 15.18 -3.99 16.67
N HIS A 68 16.28 -3.25 16.86
CA HIS A 68 16.32 -1.80 16.75
C HIS A 68 16.48 -1.39 15.29
N HIS A 69 15.83 -0.30 14.89
CA HIS A 69 15.95 0.23 13.54
C HIS A 69 17.18 1.15 13.44
N VAL A 70 18.25 0.68 12.79
CA VAL A 70 19.52 1.41 12.71
C VAL A 70 19.79 2.01 11.33
N ILE A 71 20.35 3.22 11.33
CA ILE A 71 20.77 3.95 10.14
C ILE A 71 22.23 4.37 10.33
N PRO A 72 23.17 3.94 9.46
CA PRO A 72 22.99 3.00 8.36
C PRO A 72 22.86 1.53 8.83
N SER A 73 22.15 0.70 8.04
CA SER A 73 22.02 -0.75 8.29
C SER A 73 23.32 -1.53 7.99
N VAL A 74 23.48 -2.74 8.53
CA VAL A 74 24.63 -3.60 8.21
C VAL A 74 24.68 -3.91 6.72
N LYS A 75 23.51 -4.12 6.11
CA LYS A 75 23.37 -4.28 4.66
C LYS A 75 23.91 -3.07 3.91
N THR A 76 23.44 -1.86 4.23
CA THR A 76 23.93 -0.60 3.66
C THR A 76 25.45 -0.49 3.74
N LEU A 77 26.03 -0.79 4.92
CA LEU A 77 27.47 -0.71 5.13
C LEU A 77 28.25 -1.70 4.25
N ASN A 78 27.71 -2.90 4.04
CA ASN A 78 28.30 -3.89 3.15
C ASN A 78 28.17 -3.50 1.67
N ASP A 79 27.01 -2.97 1.28
CA ASP A 79 26.72 -2.57 -0.10
C ASP A 79 27.64 -1.41 -0.53
N LEU A 80 27.76 -0.38 0.31
CA LEU A 80 28.61 0.79 0.06
C LEU A 80 30.13 0.48 0.13
N ARG A 81 30.52 -0.68 0.65
CA ARG A 81 31.94 -1.07 0.78
C ARG A 81 32.53 -1.59 -0.52
N LYS A 82 31.74 -2.27 -1.35
CA LYS A 82 32.23 -2.94 -2.57
C LYS A 82 31.55 -2.35 -3.80
N ARG A 83 32.35 -1.74 -4.69
CA ARG A 83 31.88 -1.20 -5.97
C ARG A 83 31.04 -2.15 -6.80
N LYS A 84 31.39 -3.43 -6.81
CA LYS A 84 30.62 -4.45 -7.55
C LYS A 84 29.21 -4.67 -6.99
N ILE A 85 28.97 -4.40 -5.71
CA ILE A 85 27.68 -4.63 -5.06
C ILE A 85 26.77 -3.44 -5.33
N TYR A 86 27.19 -2.22 -4.96
CA TYR A 86 26.37 -1.04 -5.21
C TYR A 86 26.20 -0.73 -6.70
N ALA A 87 27.07 -1.22 -7.60
CA ALA A 87 26.88 -1.06 -9.05
C ALA A 87 25.59 -1.72 -9.55
N ILE A 88 25.20 -2.88 -8.99
CA ILE A 88 23.95 -3.56 -9.34
C ILE A 88 22.75 -2.72 -8.88
N ASP A 89 22.83 -2.17 -7.67
CA ASP A 89 21.78 -1.26 -7.17
C ASP A 89 21.68 0.01 -8.01
N LEU A 90 22.82 0.55 -8.48
CA LEU A 90 22.84 1.71 -9.37
C LEU A 90 22.28 1.38 -10.76
N GLU A 91 22.57 0.21 -11.32
CA GLU A 91 22.01 -0.27 -12.60
C GLU A 91 20.48 -0.36 -12.53
N LEU A 92 19.94 -0.92 -11.44
CA LEU A 92 18.50 -0.98 -11.20
C LEU A 92 17.85 0.40 -11.05
N MET A 93 18.62 1.41 -10.66
CA MET A 93 18.17 2.79 -10.45
C MET A 93 18.48 3.72 -11.62
N GLU A 94 19.10 3.24 -12.71
CA GLU A 94 19.50 4.07 -13.84
C GLU A 94 18.36 4.93 -14.43
N PRO A 95 17.11 4.43 -14.58
CA PRO A 95 16.01 5.25 -15.10
C PRO A 95 15.73 6.47 -14.22
N ASP A 96 15.64 6.26 -12.91
CA ASP A 96 15.35 7.30 -11.93
C ASP A 96 16.54 8.25 -11.76
N ALA A 97 17.77 7.71 -11.77
CA ALA A 97 19.00 8.50 -11.73
C ALA A 97 19.13 9.39 -12.99
N HIS A 98 18.77 8.88 -14.17
CA HIS A 98 18.76 9.66 -15.41
C HIS A 98 17.76 10.82 -15.34
N ILE A 99 16.58 10.61 -14.76
CA ILE A 99 15.59 11.67 -14.52
C ILE A 99 16.14 12.69 -13.53
N ALA A 100 16.69 12.23 -12.40
CA ALA A 100 17.26 13.08 -11.36
C ALA A 100 18.42 13.95 -11.86
N LEU A 101 19.21 13.44 -12.82
CA LEU A 101 20.36 14.11 -13.41
C LEU A 101 20.02 14.90 -14.69
N LYS A 102 18.74 14.94 -15.11
CA LYS A 102 18.30 15.62 -16.34
C LYS A 102 18.64 17.12 -16.35
N HIS A 103 18.70 17.75 -15.19
CA HIS A 103 19.04 19.17 -15.04
C HIS A 103 20.52 19.48 -15.31
N LEU A 104 21.41 18.48 -15.22
CA LEU A 104 22.84 18.61 -15.51
C LEU A 104 23.17 18.51 -17.01
N LYS A 105 22.17 18.46 -17.90
CA LYS A 105 22.39 18.42 -19.36
C LYS A 105 23.11 19.66 -19.90
N LYS A 106 23.02 20.80 -19.22
CA LYS A 106 23.70 22.06 -19.59
C LYS A 106 25.05 22.25 -18.89
N GLU A 107 25.46 21.31 -18.05
CA GLU A 107 26.70 21.41 -17.28
C GLU A 107 27.91 21.15 -18.17
N THR A 108 28.90 22.03 -18.13
CA THR A 108 30.11 21.92 -18.98
C THR A 108 31.17 21.01 -18.38
N ARG A 109 31.12 20.77 -17.06
CA ARG A 109 32.03 19.87 -16.37
C ARG A 109 31.88 18.42 -16.86
N GLU A 110 32.96 17.65 -16.77
CA GLU A 110 32.98 16.21 -17.05
C GLU A 110 32.94 15.37 -15.77
N HIS A 111 33.29 15.97 -14.63
CA HIS A 111 33.31 15.34 -13.31
C HIS A 111 32.68 16.25 -12.26
N ILE A 112 31.90 15.67 -11.35
CA ILE A 112 31.30 16.38 -10.21
C ILE A 112 31.47 15.52 -8.97
N ASP A 113 32.23 16.04 -8.01
CA ASP A 113 32.33 15.48 -6.66
C ASP A 113 31.49 16.33 -5.70
N PHE A 114 30.70 15.65 -4.86
CA PHE A 114 29.95 16.31 -3.81
C PHE A 114 29.71 15.36 -2.63
N LYS A 115 29.39 15.95 -1.48
CA LYS A 115 28.91 15.23 -0.29
C LYS A 115 27.43 15.47 -0.13
N CYS A 116 26.72 14.48 0.41
CA CYS A 116 25.35 14.65 0.84
C CYS A 116 25.20 14.27 2.31
N TYR A 117 24.27 14.97 2.97
CA TYR A 117 23.98 14.86 4.39
C TYR A 117 22.48 14.56 4.51
N PHE A 118 22.09 13.35 4.91
CA PHE A 118 20.67 12.95 4.97
C PHE A 118 19.87 13.25 3.69
N GLY A 119 20.51 13.14 2.52
CA GLY A 119 19.89 13.42 1.23
C GLY A 119 19.83 14.89 0.82
N THR A 120 20.39 15.81 1.62
CA THR A 120 20.58 17.22 1.24
C THR A 120 22.03 17.48 0.81
N THR A 121 22.22 18.48 -0.04
CA THR A 121 23.53 18.92 -0.52
C THR A 121 23.47 20.42 -0.80
N PRO A 122 24.53 21.20 -0.54
CA PRO A 122 24.57 22.62 -0.88
C PRO A 122 24.51 22.88 -2.40
N GLN A 123 24.77 21.87 -3.23
CA GLN A 123 24.73 21.98 -4.69
C GLN A 123 23.32 21.65 -5.22
N GLU A 124 22.52 22.68 -5.52
CA GLU A 124 21.13 22.51 -5.99
C GLU A 124 21.00 21.61 -7.24
N SER A 125 21.98 21.66 -8.14
CA SER A 125 21.96 20.92 -9.41
C SER A 125 22.01 19.39 -9.24
N VAL A 126 22.56 18.91 -8.12
CA VAL A 126 22.68 17.49 -7.76
C VAL A 126 21.76 17.10 -6.58
N GLN A 127 20.92 18.03 -6.12
CA GLN A 127 19.97 17.78 -5.03
C GLN A 127 18.97 16.64 -5.29
N PRO A 128 18.44 16.43 -6.52
CA PRO A 128 17.55 15.31 -6.81
C PRO A 128 18.24 13.94 -6.66
N ILE A 129 19.47 13.80 -7.17
CA ILE A 129 20.22 12.54 -7.07
C ILE A 129 20.67 12.26 -5.63
N ALA A 130 20.98 13.31 -4.85
CA ALA A 130 21.30 13.18 -3.43
C ALA A 130 20.13 12.60 -2.63
N ARG A 131 18.89 13.05 -2.90
CA ARG A 131 17.67 12.50 -2.26
C ARG A 131 17.46 11.04 -2.64
N LEU A 132 17.49 10.74 -3.94
CA LEU A 132 17.29 9.39 -4.46
C LEU A 132 18.27 8.37 -3.85
N LEU A 133 19.54 8.75 -3.74
CA LEU A 133 20.56 7.86 -3.16
C LEU A 133 20.42 7.73 -1.65
N PHE A 134 20.02 8.79 -0.95
CA PHE A 134 19.74 8.68 0.49
C PHE A 134 18.51 7.80 0.77
N GLU A 135 17.47 7.90 -0.06
CA GLU A 135 16.29 7.03 0.02
C GLU A 135 16.64 5.55 -0.15
N ARG A 136 17.59 5.22 -1.04
CA ARG A 136 18.04 3.84 -1.26
C ARG A 136 18.96 3.33 -0.16
N PHE A 137 20.03 4.08 0.16
CA PHE A 137 21.10 3.58 1.01
C PHE A 137 20.89 3.94 2.48
N GLN A 138 20.11 4.97 2.80
CA GLN A 138 19.87 5.45 4.17
C GLN A 138 21.19 5.62 4.95
N CYS A 139 22.15 6.32 4.35
CA CYS A 139 23.43 6.60 4.99
C CYS A 139 23.51 8.08 5.38
N PRO A 140 23.81 8.42 6.66
CA PRO A 140 23.79 9.80 7.16
C PRO A 140 24.65 10.75 6.35
N VAL A 141 25.85 10.30 5.96
CA VAL A 141 26.76 11.07 5.14
C VAL A 141 27.33 10.19 4.04
N MET A 142 27.22 10.66 2.80
CA MET A 142 27.81 9.99 1.64
C MET A 142 28.63 10.96 0.81
N GLN A 143 29.75 10.46 0.28
CA GLN A 143 30.54 11.13 -0.74
C GLN A 143 30.28 10.49 -2.10
N LEU A 144 30.03 11.33 -3.09
CA LEU A 144 29.58 10.94 -4.42
C LEU A 144 30.49 11.56 -5.49
N SER A 145 30.71 10.78 -6.55
CA SER A 145 31.41 11.24 -7.75
C SER A 145 30.60 10.88 -8.99
N LEU A 146 30.25 11.88 -9.80
CA LEU A 146 29.57 11.74 -11.07
C LEU A 146 30.55 11.95 -12.22
N ALA A 147 30.44 11.18 -13.29
CA ALA A 147 31.16 11.44 -14.53
C ALA A 147 30.26 11.24 -15.75
N LYS A 148 30.57 11.93 -16.85
CA LYS A 148 29.90 11.69 -18.13
C LYS A 148 30.41 10.41 -18.79
N ASP A 149 29.50 9.63 -19.35
CA ASP A 149 29.83 8.53 -20.25
C ASP A 149 30.20 9.06 -21.66
N LYS A 150 30.57 8.15 -22.57
CA LYS A 150 30.90 8.49 -23.96
C LYS A 150 29.73 9.07 -24.76
N ALA A 151 28.50 8.88 -24.30
CA ALA A 151 27.27 9.41 -24.90
C ALA A 151 26.84 10.76 -24.27
N GLY A 152 27.58 11.26 -23.28
CA GLY A 152 27.31 12.52 -22.59
C GLY A 152 26.31 12.41 -21.42
N HIS A 153 25.94 11.20 -21.00
CA HIS A 153 25.07 10.98 -19.84
C HIS A 153 25.85 10.93 -18.54
N TRP A 154 25.30 11.53 -17.49
CA TRP A 154 25.88 11.49 -16.15
C TRP A 154 25.61 10.15 -15.48
N LEU A 155 26.68 9.51 -14.98
CA LEU A 155 26.63 8.26 -14.22
C LEU A 155 27.30 8.44 -12.86
N VAL A 156 26.79 7.71 -11.86
CA VAL A 156 27.40 7.63 -10.54
C VAL A 156 28.59 6.68 -10.61
N THR A 157 29.81 7.22 -10.49
CA THR A 157 31.05 6.45 -10.59
C THR A 157 31.57 5.94 -9.25
N SER A 158 31.34 6.71 -8.19
CA SER A 158 31.75 6.38 -6.82
C SER A 158 30.69 6.82 -5.83
N LEU A 159 30.42 5.95 -4.86
CA LEU A 159 29.55 6.21 -3.72
C LEU A 159 30.20 5.62 -2.47
N LYS A 160 30.42 6.44 -1.44
CA LYS A 160 31.10 6.02 -0.20
C LYS A 160 30.38 6.57 1.03
N ALA A 161 30.18 5.74 2.03
CA ALA A 161 29.82 6.20 3.37
C ALA A 161 31.02 6.89 4.04
N ILE A 162 30.81 8.08 4.59
CA ILE A 162 31.86 8.81 5.33
C ILE A 162 31.41 9.08 6.77
N SER A 163 32.38 9.23 7.66
CA SER A 163 32.11 9.55 9.07
C SER A 163 31.82 11.04 9.23
N PRO A 164 30.83 11.45 10.06
CA PRO A 164 30.64 12.85 10.42
C PRO A 164 31.91 13.49 11.01
N THR A 165 32.76 12.73 11.69
CA THR A 165 34.03 13.23 12.26
C THR A 165 35.11 13.55 11.22
N SER A 166 34.86 13.27 9.93
CA SER A 166 35.77 13.60 8.83
C SER A 166 35.33 14.85 8.06
N LEU A 167 34.31 15.55 8.57
CA LEU A 167 33.80 16.78 8.01
C LEU A 167 34.64 17.98 8.46
N THR A 168 34.70 19.02 7.62
CA THR A 168 35.25 20.32 8.00
C THR A 168 34.23 21.13 8.80
N ASP A 169 34.64 22.20 9.49
CA ASP A 169 33.75 23.06 10.29
C ASP A 169 32.52 23.57 9.50
N GLU A 170 32.71 23.92 8.22
CA GLU A 170 31.61 24.33 7.31
C GLU A 170 30.67 23.15 7.00
N GLU A 171 31.22 21.96 6.75
CA GLU A 171 30.45 20.74 6.47
C GLU A 171 29.74 20.21 7.71
N GLU A 172 30.31 20.39 8.91
CA GLU A 172 29.67 20.09 10.19
C GLU A 172 28.42 20.95 10.39
N THR A 173 28.47 22.23 9.99
CA THR A 173 27.31 23.13 10.03
C THR A 173 26.21 22.63 9.09
N LEU A 174 26.56 22.30 7.84
CA LEU A 174 25.60 21.75 6.87
C LEU A 174 25.04 20.40 7.32
N PHE A 175 25.86 19.56 7.94
CA PHE A 175 25.42 18.30 8.53
C PHE A 175 24.49 18.56 9.72
N ALA A 176 24.77 19.54 10.57
CA ALA A 176 23.91 19.89 11.71
C ALA A 176 22.55 20.40 11.23
N GLU A 177 22.51 21.23 10.20
CA GLU A 177 21.28 21.72 9.58
C GLU A 177 20.50 20.58 8.93
N ALA A 178 21.17 19.72 8.16
CA ALA A 178 20.56 18.56 7.53
C ALA A 178 20.06 17.54 8.56
N LEU A 179 20.86 17.31 9.61
CA LEU A 179 20.48 16.50 10.76
C LEU A 179 19.27 17.12 11.44
N ASP A 180 19.22 18.44 11.65
CA ASP A 180 18.10 19.13 12.31
C ASP A 180 16.85 19.22 11.41
N GLU A 181 17.00 19.22 10.08
CA GLU A 181 15.87 19.13 9.15
C GLU A 181 15.34 17.68 9.06
N TYR A 182 16.25 16.70 8.98
CA TYR A 182 15.94 15.27 9.02
C TYR A 182 15.27 14.91 10.36
N SER A 183 15.89 15.36 11.44
CA SER A 183 15.37 15.54 12.79
C SER A 183 13.97 16.10 12.74
N ARG A 184 13.72 17.35 12.34
CA ARG A 184 12.40 18.00 12.36
C ARG A 184 11.36 17.31 11.48
N LYS A 185 11.76 16.73 10.35
CA LYS A 185 10.91 15.92 9.47
C LYS A 185 10.50 14.60 10.13
N ILE A 186 11.36 14.02 10.96
CA ILE A 186 11.10 12.80 11.76
C ILE A 186 10.52 13.13 13.15
N TRP A 187 10.81 14.33 13.65
CA TRP A 187 10.70 14.82 15.02
C TRP A 187 9.98 16.17 14.96
N ARG A 188 8.70 16.13 14.56
CA ARG A 188 7.75 17.17 14.96
C ARG A 188 7.99 17.46 16.45
N LYS A 189 8.29 18.71 16.79
CA LYS A 189 8.17 19.22 18.17
C LYS A 189 6.89 18.63 18.77
N PRO A 190 6.93 17.97 19.94
CA PRO A 190 5.71 17.49 20.55
C PRO A 190 4.90 18.71 20.95
N LYS A 191 3.94 19.10 20.11
CA LYS A 191 2.79 19.89 20.54
C LYS A 191 2.05 19.02 21.56
N LEU A 192 2.49 18.98 22.82
CA LEU A 192 1.87 18.22 23.93
C LEU A 192 1.10 17.00 23.40
N ALA A 193 1.82 16.13 22.68
CA ALA A 193 1.17 15.25 21.72
C ALA A 193 0.43 14.17 22.50
N LYS A 194 -0.88 14.05 22.26
CA LYS A 194 -1.62 12.84 22.63
C LYS A 194 -0.78 11.66 22.13
N ARG A 195 -0.26 10.83 23.05
CA ARG A 195 0.58 9.67 22.72
C ARG A 195 -0.26 8.68 21.94
N TYR A 196 -0.18 8.70 20.62
CA TYR A 196 -0.74 7.63 19.79
C TYR A 196 0.07 6.35 20.03
N ARG A 197 -0.63 5.22 20.06
CA ARG A 197 -0.12 3.88 20.34
C ARG A 197 0.39 3.18 19.07
N TYR A 198 -0.19 3.51 17.91
CA TYR A 198 0.11 2.90 16.62
C TYR A 198 0.13 3.96 15.51
N ASP A 199 0.82 3.64 14.42
CA ASP A 199 0.90 4.47 13.21
C ASP A 199 0.26 3.73 12.03
N MET A 200 -0.62 4.38 11.30
CA MET A 200 -1.36 3.82 10.16
C MET A 200 -1.14 4.70 8.92
N ALA A 201 -0.78 4.05 7.82
CA ALA A 201 -0.81 4.63 6.49
C ALA A 201 -2.14 4.33 5.81
N ILE A 202 -2.76 5.32 5.20
CA ILE A 202 -3.83 5.13 4.21
C ILE A 202 -3.28 5.48 2.83
N LEU A 203 -3.10 4.48 1.97
CA LEU A 203 -2.73 4.70 0.57
C LEU A 203 -3.94 5.24 -0.18
N HIS A 204 -3.78 6.38 -0.84
CA HIS A 204 -4.85 6.99 -1.62
C HIS A 204 -4.31 7.74 -2.85
N ASN A 205 -5.16 7.88 -3.85
CA ASN A 205 -4.88 8.70 -5.03
C ASN A 205 -5.86 9.89 -5.11
N PRO A 206 -5.40 11.13 -4.83
CA PRO A 206 -6.24 12.32 -4.91
C PRO A 206 -6.82 12.61 -6.30
N GLU A 207 -6.23 12.06 -7.35
CA GLU A 207 -6.59 12.28 -8.76
C GLU A 207 -7.50 11.17 -9.32
N GLU A 208 -7.74 10.11 -8.55
CA GLU A 208 -8.66 9.05 -8.94
C GLU A 208 -10.09 9.58 -9.00
N ALA A 209 -10.77 9.32 -10.11
CA ALA A 209 -12.12 9.83 -10.35
C ALA A 209 -13.17 9.15 -9.44
N PHE A 210 -13.00 7.85 -9.19
CA PHE A 210 -13.91 7.04 -8.39
C PHE A 210 -13.12 6.30 -7.30
N PRO A 211 -12.57 7.03 -6.31
CA PRO A 211 -11.81 6.39 -5.26
C PRO A 211 -12.74 5.54 -4.37
N PRO A 212 -12.24 4.47 -3.75
CA PRO A 212 -13.00 3.68 -2.78
C PRO A 212 -13.50 4.50 -1.58
N SER A 213 -12.81 5.60 -1.25
CA SER A 213 -13.24 6.52 -0.21
C SER A 213 -13.04 7.96 -0.62
N ASP A 214 -14.09 8.76 -0.49
CA ASP A 214 -14.03 10.19 -0.72
C ASP A 214 -13.18 10.95 0.32
N LYS A 215 -12.92 12.23 0.04
CA LYS A 215 -12.10 13.11 0.89
C LYS A 215 -12.68 13.31 2.29
N MET A 216 -13.99 13.22 2.46
CA MET A 216 -14.66 13.36 3.76
C MET A 216 -14.55 12.06 4.57
N ALA A 217 -14.71 10.89 3.95
CA ALA A 217 -14.47 9.59 4.54
C ALA A 217 -13.01 9.46 5.04
N LEU A 218 -12.02 9.88 4.24
CA LEU A 218 -10.62 9.93 4.67
C LEU A 218 -10.41 10.82 5.92
N LYS A 219 -11.11 11.96 6.00
CA LYS A 219 -11.09 12.81 7.21
C LYS A 219 -11.74 12.11 8.42
N GLN A 220 -12.78 11.32 8.20
CA GLN A 220 -13.43 10.56 9.26
C GLN A 220 -12.52 9.44 9.78
N PHE A 221 -11.79 8.72 8.91
CA PHE A 221 -10.74 7.78 9.32
C PHE A 221 -9.66 8.46 10.17
N ILE A 222 -9.18 9.65 9.78
CA ILE A 222 -8.20 10.40 10.58
C ILE A 222 -8.78 10.77 11.96
N LYS A 223 -10.05 11.16 12.04
CA LYS A 223 -10.70 11.46 13.34
C LYS A 223 -10.88 10.22 14.20
N ALA A 224 -11.33 9.10 13.62
CA ALA A 224 -11.50 7.83 14.30
C ALA A 224 -10.16 7.31 14.84
N GLY A 225 -9.10 7.37 14.02
CA GLY A 225 -7.73 7.04 14.45
C GLY A 225 -7.31 7.87 15.65
N LYS A 226 -7.51 9.20 15.61
CA LYS A 226 -7.18 10.07 16.75
C LYS A 226 -7.91 9.70 18.05
N ARG A 227 -9.16 9.24 17.97
CA ARG A 227 -9.95 8.80 19.13
C ARG A 227 -9.43 7.47 19.68
N LEU A 228 -9.05 6.55 18.79
CA LEU A 228 -8.57 5.20 19.12
C LEU A 228 -7.06 5.15 19.43
N GLY A 229 -6.38 6.29 19.42
CA GLY A 229 -4.96 6.34 19.70
C GLY A 229 -4.09 5.87 18.53
N VAL A 230 -4.54 6.03 17.29
CA VAL A 230 -3.78 5.72 16.07
C VAL A 230 -3.46 7.01 15.32
N SER A 231 -2.19 7.23 15.00
CA SER A 231 -1.78 8.30 14.08
C SER A 231 -2.04 7.85 12.66
N VAL A 232 -2.90 8.56 11.93
CA VAL A 232 -3.28 8.20 10.56
C VAL A 232 -2.67 9.22 9.60
N ASP A 233 -1.80 8.76 8.72
CA ASP A 233 -1.20 9.54 7.65
C ASP A 233 -1.71 9.06 6.29
N LEU A 234 -2.00 10.01 5.41
CA LEU A 234 -2.35 9.72 4.03
C LEU A 234 -1.07 9.65 3.20
N ILE A 235 -0.86 8.54 2.49
CA ILE A 235 0.35 8.28 1.71
C ILE A 235 0.03 8.05 0.22
N GLN A 236 1.02 8.27 -0.64
CA GLN A 236 0.91 8.14 -2.09
C GLN A 236 1.97 7.18 -2.63
N PRO A 237 1.99 6.85 -3.94
CA PRO A 237 2.96 5.91 -4.50
C PRO A 237 4.43 6.24 -4.21
N LYS A 238 4.77 7.53 -4.14
CA LYS A 238 6.12 8.03 -3.78
C LYS A 238 6.58 7.64 -2.36
N ASP A 239 5.64 7.37 -1.46
CA ASP A 239 5.92 7.01 -0.06
C ASP A 239 6.15 5.50 0.11
N PHE A 240 6.24 4.73 -0.97
CA PHE A 240 6.43 3.27 -0.95
C PHE A 240 7.58 2.84 -0.04
N LEU A 241 8.69 3.57 -0.04
CA LEU A 241 9.85 3.26 0.81
C LEU A 241 9.58 3.45 2.30
N ARG A 242 8.70 4.38 2.65
CA ARG A 242 8.33 4.72 4.04
C ARG A 242 7.31 3.78 4.65
N LEU A 243 6.82 2.79 3.90
CA LEU A 243 5.80 1.85 4.39
C LEU A 243 6.21 1.13 5.68
N SER A 244 7.50 0.84 5.84
CA SER A 244 8.09 0.22 7.04
C SER A 244 8.01 1.10 8.31
N GLU A 245 7.66 2.38 8.18
CA GLU A 245 7.45 3.30 9.30
C GLU A 245 6.14 3.02 10.04
N TYR A 246 5.17 2.34 9.40
CA TYR A 246 3.80 2.19 9.89
C TYR A 246 3.54 0.79 10.48
N ASP A 247 2.60 0.71 11.43
CA ASP A 247 2.05 -0.56 11.93
C ASP A 247 1.03 -1.18 10.98
N MET A 248 0.32 -0.30 10.25
CA MET A 248 -0.89 -0.65 9.50
C MET A 248 -0.87 0.06 8.14
N LEU A 249 -1.32 -0.65 7.10
CA LEU A 249 -1.59 -0.11 5.78
C LEU A 249 -3.06 -0.36 5.43
N PHE A 250 -3.79 0.72 5.13
CA PHE A 250 -5.11 0.64 4.55
C PHE A 250 -5.10 1.18 3.12
N ILE A 251 -5.45 0.35 2.15
CA ILE A 251 -5.44 0.72 0.73
C ILE A 251 -6.82 1.29 0.38
N ARG A 252 -6.88 2.57 0.03
CA ARG A 252 -8.09 3.28 -0.45
C ARG A 252 -7.83 3.88 -1.83
N GLU A 253 -7.32 3.05 -2.71
CA GLU A 253 -7.11 3.29 -4.14
C GLU A 253 -7.39 1.96 -4.86
N THR A 254 -7.94 2.01 -6.07
CA THR A 254 -8.28 0.81 -6.85
C THR A 254 -7.15 -0.24 -6.84
N THR A 255 -7.51 -1.47 -6.50
CA THR A 255 -6.61 -2.61 -6.50
C THR A 255 -6.63 -3.35 -7.83
N ALA A 256 -5.44 -3.74 -8.30
CA ALA A 256 -5.26 -4.61 -9.46
C ALA A 256 -3.90 -5.32 -9.37
N ILE A 257 -3.78 -6.51 -9.96
CA ILE A 257 -2.57 -7.34 -9.88
C ILE A 257 -1.36 -6.63 -10.50
N ASP A 258 -1.56 -5.98 -11.65
CA ASP A 258 -0.53 -5.22 -12.37
C ASP A 258 -0.52 -3.72 -11.98
N HIS A 259 -0.70 -3.42 -10.69
CA HIS A 259 -0.79 -2.04 -10.18
C HIS A 259 0.05 -1.84 -8.91
N HIS A 260 0.45 -0.60 -8.61
CA HIS A 260 1.30 -0.32 -7.44
C HIS A 260 0.62 -0.67 -6.11
N THR A 261 -0.71 -0.62 -6.05
CA THR A 261 -1.49 -1.01 -4.87
C THR A 261 -1.20 -2.46 -4.45
N PHE A 262 -1.03 -3.38 -5.42
CA PHE A 262 -0.62 -4.75 -5.14
C PHE A 262 0.83 -4.85 -4.64
N LEU A 263 1.74 -4.02 -5.16
CA LEU A 263 3.12 -3.93 -4.66
C LEU A 263 3.17 -3.45 -3.21
N PHE A 264 2.36 -2.45 -2.85
CA PHE A 264 2.20 -1.97 -1.46
C PHE A 264 1.70 -3.09 -0.55
N ALA A 265 0.66 -3.83 -0.98
CA ALA A 265 0.15 -4.95 -0.22
C ALA A 265 1.23 -6.03 0.01
N LYS A 266 1.99 -6.37 -1.04
CA LYS A 266 3.07 -7.36 -0.96
C LYS A 266 4.21 -6.92 -0.05
N LYS A 267 4.58 -5.65 -0.12
CA LYS A 267 5.62 -5.08 0.74
C LYS A 267 5.16 -5.07 2.20
N ALA A 268 3.93 -4.64 2.47
CA ALA A 268 3.37 -4.66 3.83
C ALA A 268 3.38 -6.07 4.43
N GLU A 269 2.91 -7.07 3.68
CA GLU A 269 2.93 -8.48 4.06
C GLU A 269 4.36 -8.96 4.39
N ALA A 270 5.33 -8.65 3.52
CA ALA A 270 6.74 -9.03 3.71
C ALA A 270 7.42 -8.35 4.90
N GLU A 271 7.03 -7.12 5.22
CA GLU A 271 7.60 -6.32 6.32
C GLU A 271 6.83 -6.49 7.65
N GLY A 272 5.78 -7.32 7.67
CA GLY A 272 4.95 -7.56 8.85
C GLY A 272 4.05 -6.38 9.23
N VAL A 273 3.81 -5.45 8.29
CA VAL A 273 2.83 -4.37 8.42
C VAL A 273 1.44 -4.97 8.21
N VAL A 274 0.50 -4.73 9.13
CA VAL A 274 -0.86 -5.24 8.97
C VAL A 274 -1.51 -4.51 7.80
N VAL A 275 -1.92 -5.25 6.78
CA VAL A 275 -2.50 -4.68 5.56
C VAL A 275 -3.93 -5.13 5.33
N ILE A 276 -4.78 -4.17 4.94
CA ILE A 276 -6.04 -4.38 4.24
C ILE A 276 -5.99 -3.43 3.03
N ASP A 277 -6.10 -3.88 1.79
CA ASP A 277 -6.40 -5.24 1.35
C ASP A 277 -5.12 -6.06 1.17
N ASP A 278 -5.12 -7.29 1.71
CA ASP A 278 -3.95 -8.16 1.62
C ASP A 278 -3.77 -8.74 0.21
N PRO A 279 -2.55 -9.16 -0.18
CA PRO A 279 -2.30 -9.60 -1.55
C PRO A 279 -3.13 -10.80 -1.99
N LEU A 280 -3.46 -11.72 -1.07
CA LEU A 280 -4.25 -12.90 -1.40
C LEU A 280 -5.71 -12.49 -1.68
N SER A 281 -6.27 -11.59 -0.88
CA SER A 281 -7.58 -10.99 -1.12
C SER A 281 -7.66 -10.28 -2.47
N ILE A 282 -6.69 -9.41 -2.79
CA ILE A 282 -6.65 -8.70 -4.08
C ILE A 282 -6.62 -9.70 -5.25
N MET A 283 -5.79 -10.73 -5.18
CA MET A 283 -5.68 -11.73 -6.25
C MET A 283 -6.97 -12.55 -6.44
N ARG A 284 -7.65 -12.90 -5.33
CA ARG A 284 -8.87 -13.71 -5.37
C ARG A 284 -10.09 -12.93 -5.85
N CYS A 285 -10.25 -11.70 -5.39
CA CYS A 285 -11.40 -10.85 -5.72
C CYS A 285 -11.34 -10.32 -7.16
N THR A 286 -10.15 -10.01 -7.67
CA THR A 286 -10.00 -9.50 -9.05
C THR A 286 -10.26 -10.55 -10.13
N ASN A 287 -10.19 -11.84 -9.78
CA ASN A 287 -10.37 -12.95 -10.73
C ASN A 287 -11.79 -13.55 -10.68
N LYS A 288 -12.64 -13.18 -11.66
CA LYS A 288 -14.03 -13.67 -11.73
C LYS A 288 -14.15 -15.18 -11.97
N VAL A 289 -13.18 -15.80 -12.64
CA VAL A 289 -13.17 -17.25 -12.87
C VAL A 289 -12.92 -17.98 -11.55
N PHE A 290 -11.96 -17.49 -10.76
CA PHE A 290 -11.70 -18.00 -9.42
C PHE A 290 -12.94 -17.89 -8.53
N LEU A 291 -13.58 -16.71 -8.49
CA LEU A 291 -14.81 -16.50 -7.70
C LEU A 291 -15.95 -17.42 -8.15
N ALA A 292 -16.19 -17.55 -9.46
CA ALA A 292 -17.25 -18.42 -9.98
C ALA A 292 -17.04 -19.90 -9.59
N ASP A 293 -15.81 -20.40 -9.70
CA ASP A 293 -15.48 -21.77 -9.32
C ASP A 293 -15.55 -21.99 -7.80
N LEU A 294 -15.08 -21.01 -7.02
CA LEU A 294 -15.14 -21.01 -5.56
C LEU A 294 -16.59 -21.05 -5.06
N PHE A 295 -17.47 -20.22 -5.61
CA PHE A 295 -18.88 -20.18 -5.25
C PHE A 295 -19.59 -21.48 -5.58
N ARG A 296 -19.32 -22.05 -6.77
CA ARG A 296 -19.85 -23.34 -7.19
C ARG A 296 -19.43 -24.46 -6.23
N THR A 297 -18.14 -24.54 -5.92
CA THR A 297 -17.55 -25.59 -5.08
C THR A 297 -18.08 -25.55 -3.65
N HIS A 298 -18.28 -24.35 -3.11
CA HIS A 298 -18.74 -24.17 -1.73
C HIS A 298 -20.25 -23.93 -1.60
N HIS A 299 -21.01 -24.09 -2.69
CA HIS A 299 -22.45 -23.85 -2.73
C HIS A 299 -22.85 -22.46 -2.20
N VAL A 300 -22.09 -21.43 -2.55
CA VAL A 300 -22.53 -20.04 -2.37
C VAL A 300 -23.62 -19.79 -3.40
N PRO A 301 -24.78 -19.23 -3.02
CA PRO A 301 -25.81 -18.93 -3.99
C PRO A 301 -25.29 -17.86 -4.95
N SER A 302 -25.21 -18.19 -6.24
CA SER A 302 -24.72 -17.31 -7.30
C SER A 302 -25.52 -17.56 -8.59
N PRO A 303 -25.52 -16.65 -9.57
CA PRO A 303 -26.17 -16.91 -10.84
C PRO A 303 -25.51 -18.10 -11.55
N LYS A 304 -26.27 -18.83 -12.38
CA LYS A 304 -25.70 -19.91 -13.20
C LYS A 304 -24.61 -19.31 -14.08
N THR A 305 -23.40 -19.86 -13.99
CA THR A 305 -22.22 -19.33 -14.67
C THR A 305 -21.49 -20.46 -15.39
N ILE A 306 -21.15 -20.24 -16.66
CA ILE A 306 -20.46 -21.18 -17.55
C ILE A 306 -19.16 -20.54 -18.01
N LEU A 307 -18.05 -21.25 -17.86
CA LEU A 307 -16.76 -20.84 -18.40
C LEU A 307 -16.69 -21.22 -19.88
N LEU A 308 -16.36 -20.25 -20.73
CA LEU A 308 -16.25 -20.40 -22.17
C LEU A 308 -14.80 -20.37 -22.62
N MET A 309 -14.46 -21.28 -23.52
CA MET A 309 -13.17 -21.38 -24.18
C MET A 309 -13.31 -21.13 -25.67
N ARG A 310 -12.37 -20.39 -26.25
CA ARG A 310 -12.41 -19.92 -27.66
C ARG A 310 -12.68 -21.02 -28.70
N ASN A 311 -12.18 -22.23 -28.48
CA ASN A 311 -12.23 -23.32 -29.47
C ASN A 311 -13.26 -24.41 -29.12
N HIS A 312 -14.22 -24.14 -28.24
CA HIS A 312 -15.16 -25.15 -27.74
C HIS A 312 -16.60 -24.87 -28.20
N LYS A 313 -16.86 -24.99 -29.51
CA LYS A 313 -18.14 -24.61 -30.14
C LYS A 313 -19.38 -25.29 -29.53
N ALA A 314 -19.26 -26.56 -29.13
CA ALA A 314 -20.35 -27.30 -28.49
C ALA A 314 -20.82 -26.67 -27.16
N GLN A 315 -19.95 -25.96 -26.42
CA GLN A 315 -20.36 -25.21 -25.23
C GLN A 315 -21.17 -23.98 -25.58
N ILE A 316 -20.78 -23.28 -26.66
CA ILE A 316 -21.45 -22.06 -27.13
C ILE A 316 -22.86 -22.40 -27.63
N ASP A 317 -23.01 -23.49 -28.38
CA ASP A 317 -24.30 -23.95 -28.91
C ASP A 317 -25.27 -24.37 -27.78
N GLN A 318 -24.76 -24.76 -26.60
CA GLN A 318 -25.57 -25.15 -25.43
C GLN A 318 -25.89 -23.99 -24.48
N LEU A 319 -25.32 -22.79 -24.70
CA LEU A 319 -25.52 -21.64 -23.81
C LEU A 319 -26.98 -21.22 -23.74
N GLU A 320 -27.64 -21.13 -24.90
CA GLU A 320 -29.05 -20.75 -24.99
C GLU A 320 -29.94 -21.74 -24.24
N ALA A 321 -29.72 -23.04 -24.42
CA ALA A 321 -30.47 -24.08 -23.72
C ALA A 321 -30.25 -24.07 -22.20
N THR A 322 -29.08 -23.62 -21.72
CA THR A 322 -28.72 -23.70 -20.30
C THR A 322 -29.04 -22.43 -19.51
N LEU A 323 -28.75 -21.26 -20.09
CA LEU A 323 -28.90 -19.95 -19.43
C LEU A 323 -30.11 -19.16 -19.94
N GLY A 324 -30.57 -19.43 -21.17
CA GLY A 324 -31.57 -18.60 -21.86
C GLY A 324 -31.04 -17.21 -22.19
N PHE A 325 -31.90 -16.41 -22.83
CA PHE A 325 -31.66 -14.99 -23.06
C PHE A 325 -32.61 -14.12 -22.22
N PRO A 326 -32.18 -12.93 -21.80
CA PRO A 326 -30.84 -12.38 -21.96
C PRO A 326 -29.80 -13.07 -21.05
N LEU A 327 -28.53 -13.03 -21.45
CA LEU A 327 -27.40 -13.49 -20.62
C LEU A 327 -26.31 -12.41 -20.56
N VAL A 328 -25.36 -12.56 -19.64
CA VAL A 328 -24.25 -11.62 -19.44
C VAL A 328 -22.92 -12.29 -19.76
N LEU A 329 -22.15 -11.72 -20.67
CA LEU A 329 -20.76 -12.09 -20.92
C LEU A 329 -19.83 -11.22 -20.08
N LYS A 330 -18.80 -11.82 -19.48
CA LYS A 330 -17.81 -11.13 -18.65
C LYS A 330 -16.39 -11.59 -18.99
N ILE A 331 -15.45 -10.64 -19.05
CA ILE A 331 -14.01 -10.93 -19.07
C ILE A 331 -13.55 -11.27 -17.63
N PRO A 332 -12.67 -12.29 -17.45
CA PRO A 332 -12.14 -12.68 -16.13
C PRO A 332 -11.44 -11.56 -15.36
N ASP A 333 -10.62 -10.76 -16.06
CA ASP A 333 -9.71 -9.76 -15.49
C ASP A 333 -10.18 -8.36 -15.86
N GLY A 334 -10.96 -7.74 -14.97
CA GLY A 334 -11.48 -6.41 -15.20
C GLY A 334 -12.21 -5.84 -13.99
N SER A 335 -11.76 -4.70 -13.49
CA SER A 335 -12.50 -3.87 -12.54
C SER A 335 -13.46 -2.92 -13.29
N PHE A 336 -14.45 -2.37 -12.58
CA PHE A 336 -15.36 -1.31 -13.08
C PHE A 336 -16.17 -1.65 -14.35
N SER A 337 -16.77 -2.84 -14.42
CA SER A 337 -17.67 -3.24 -15.52
C SER A 337 -17.08 -3.23 -16.94
N ARG A 338 -15.76 -3.06 -17.09
CA ARG A 338 -15.08 -3.20 -18.40
C ARG A 338 -15.16 -4.65 -18.85
N GLY A 339 -15.72 -4.87 -20.04
CA GLY A 339 -15.89 -6.21 -20.61
C GLY A 339 -17.11 -6.98 -20.07
N VAL A 340 -18.13 -6.28 -19.54
CA VAL A 340 -19.44 -6.87 -19.17
C VAL A 340 -20.48 -6.48 -20.21
N VAL A 341 -21.03 -7.46 -20.93
CA VAL A 341 -21.99 -7.24 -22.03
C VAL A 341 -23.25 -8.05 -21.80
N LYS A 342 -24.42 -7.40 -21.84
CA LYS A 342 -25.72 -8.08 -21.85
C LYS A 342 -26.06 -8.44 -23.29
N VAL A 343 -26.33 -9.72 -23.52
CA VAL A 343 -26.64 -10.32 -24.81
C VAL A 343 -28.10 -10.75 -24.80
N THR A 344 -28.88 -10.35 -25.81
CA THR A 344 -30.32 -10.59 -25.86
C THR A 344 -30.74 -11.67 -26.86
N ASN A 345 -29.86 -12.06 -27.77
CA ASN A 345 -30.12 -13.07 -28.79
C ASN A 345 -28.84 -13.76 -29.28
N SER A 346 -29.02 -14.84 -30.05
CA SER A 346 -27.92 -15.67 -30.56
C SER A 346 -26.99 -14.93 -31.54
N SER A 347 -27.51 -13.98 -32.32
CA SER A 347 -26.68 -13.19 -33.24
C SER A 347 -25.70 -12.29 -32.48
N GLU A 348 -26.21 -11.53 -31.50
CA GLU A 348 -25.40 -10.70 -30.59
C GLU A 348 -24.38 -11.55 -29.82
N LEU A 349 -24.75 -12.76 -29.40
CA LEU A 349 -23.84 -13.68 -28.71
C LEU A 349 -22.60 -13.97 -29.55
N GLN A 350 -22.79 -14.34 -30.82
CA GLN A 350 -21.69 -14.68 -31.72
C GLN A 350 -20.79 -13.48 -32.04
N GLU A 351 -21.38 -12.29 -32.17
CA GLU A 351 -20.63 -11.05 -32.39
C GLU A 351 -19.76 -10.72 -31.18
N HIS A 352 -20.35 -10.63 -29.99
CA HIS A 352 -19.61 -10.27 -28.77
C HIS A 352 -18.58 -11.34 -28.37
N LEU A 353 -18.86 -12.64 -28.57
CA LEU A 353 -17.86 -13.67 -28.31
C LEU A 353 -16.62 -13.49 -29.21
N LYS A 354 -16.80 -13.18 -30.51
CA LYS A 354 -15.67 -12.92 -31.42
C LYS A 354 -14.82 -11.74 -30.97
N GLU A 355 -15.45 -10.68 -30.46
CA GLU A 355 -14.75 -9.49 -29.99
C GLU A 355 -14.03 -9.74 -28.66
N LEU A 356 -14.73 -10.27 -27.66
CA LEU A 356 -14.20 -10.49 -26.32
C LEU A 356 -13.07 -11.54 -26.30
N PHE A 357 -13.15 -12.58 -27.14
CA PHE A 357 -12.06 -13.56 -27.27
C PHE A 357 -10.80 -13.01 -27.97
N LYS A 358 -10.84 -11.80 -28.56
CA LYS A 358 -9.59 -11.11 -28.98
C LYS A 358 -8.80 -10.59 -27.78
N GLN A 359 -9.48 -10.33 -26.66
CA GLN A 359 -8.91 -9.71 -25.47
C GLN A 359 -8.58 -10.72 -24.39
N SER A 360 -9.32 -11.83 -24.29
CA SER A 360 -9.08 -12.89 -23.30
C SER A 360 -9.21 -14.29 -23.89
N ALA A 361 -8.46 -15.24 -23.33
CA ALA A 361 -8.56 -16.65 -23.71
C ALA A 361 -9.81 -17.34 -23.12
N LEU A 362 -10.34 -16.79 -22.02
CA LEU A 362 -11.49 -17.30 -21.28
C LEU A 362 -12.54 -16.21 -21.13
N LEU A 363 -13.81 -16.59 -21.17
CA LEU A 363 -14.94 -15.71 -20.87
C LEU A 363 -15.89 -16.40 -19.90
N LEU A 364 -16.64 -15.63 -19.13
CA LEU A 364 -17.75 -16.16 -18.35
C LEU A 364 -19.06 -15.77 -19.02
N ALA A 365 -19.94 -16.75 -19.24
CA ALA A 365 -21.34 -16.50 -19.54
C ALA A 365 -22.18 -16.75 -18.28
N GLN A 366 -22.98 -15.79 -17.91
CA GLN A 366 -23.74 -15.79 -16.67
C GLN A 366 -25.22 -15.50 -16.96
N GLU A 367 -26.10 -16.19 -16.25
CA GLU A 367 -27.54 -15.91 -16.24
C GLU A 367 -27.81 -14.44 -15.90
N TYR A 368 -28.68 -13.78 -16.66
CA TYR A 368 -29.13 -12.44 -16.33
C TYR A 368 -30.21 -12.50 -15.24
N MET A 369 -29.98 -11.77 -14.14
CA MET A 369 -30.96 -11.60 -13.08
C MET A 369 -31.34 -10.14 -12.99
N TYR A 370 -32.62 -9.83 -13.22
CA TYR A 370 -33.15 -8.48 -13.04
C TYR A 370 -33.53 -8.25 -11.58
N THR A 371 -33.14 -7.10 -11.06
CA THR A 371 -33.48 -6.61 -9.72
C THR A 371 -33.68 -5.10 -9.80
N PRO A 372 -34.61 -4.53 -9.00
CA PRO A 372 -34.78 -3.07 -8.96
C PRO A 372 -33.58 -2.34 -8.33
N PHE A 373 -32.82 -3.04 -7.49
CA PHE A 373 -31.60 -2.57 -6.86
C PHE A 373 -30.69 -3.75 -6.55
N ASP A 374 -29.41 -3.47 -6.32
CA ASP A 374 -28.43 -4.45 -5.87
C ASP A 374 -28.04 -4.15 -4.42
N TRP A 375 -27.94 -5.21 -3.61
CA TRP A 375 -27.41 -5.09 -2.27
C TRP A 375 -25.89 -5.06 -2.33
N ARG A 376 -25.26 -4.17 -1.57
CA ARG A 376 -23.86 -4.28 -1.17
C ARG A 376 -23.77 -4.44 0.32
N ILE A 377 -23.18 -5.56 0.75
CA ILE A 377 -22.95 -5.85 2.16
C ILE A 377 -21.45 -5.71 2.44
N GLY A 378 -21.09 -4.74 3.26
CA GLY A 378 -19.73 -4.61 3.78
C GLY A 378 -19.51 -5.65 4.86
N VAL A 379 -18.52 -6.52 4.69
CA VAL A 379 -18.16 -7.58 5.64
C VAL A 379 -16.71 -7.36 6.09
N LEU A 380 -16.49 -7.27 7.39
CA LEU A 380 -15.17 -7.16 7.99
C LEU A 380 -15.01 -8.29 9.01
N GLN A 381 -13.95 -9.10 8.89
CA GLN A 381 -13.70 -10.20 9.82
C GLN A 381 -14.91 -11.15 9.95
N GLY A 382 -15.57 -11.44 8.83
CA GLY A 382 -16.77 -12.28 8.78
C GLY A 382 -18.02 -11.68 9.44
N LYS A 383 -17.99 -10.39 9.79
CA LYS A 383 -19.14 -9.66 10.36
C LYS A 383 -19.64 -8.59 9.39
N PRO A 384 -20.95 -8.54 9.09
CA PRO A 384 -21.54 -7.44 8.35
C PRO A 384 -21.42 -6.13 9.13
N ILE A 385 -20.84 -5.10 8.51
CA ILE A 385 -20.63 -3.77 9.13
C ILE A 385 -21.46 -2.67 8.47
N TYR A 386 -21.91 -2.83 7.22
CA TYR A 386 -22.88 -1.94 6.58
C TYR A 386 -23.69 -2.68 5.53
N ALA A 387 -24.83 -2.11 5.14
CA ALA A 387 -25.65 -2.60 4.04
C ALA A 387 -26.24 -1.43 3.25
N CYS A 388 -26.02 -1.44 1.94
CA CYS A 388 -26.54 -0.44 1.02
C CYS A 388 -27.38 -1.12 -0.07
N LYS A 389 -28.42 -0.44 -0.53
CA LYS A 389 -29.06 -0.71 -1.81
C LYS A 389 -28.56 0.32 -2.80
N TYR A 390 -28.06 -0.13 -3.95
CA TYR A 390 -27.79 0.74 -5.08
C TYR A 390 -28.87 0.51 -6.13
N PHE A 391 -29.60 1.57 -6.46
CA PHE A 391 -30.63 1.53 -7.47
C PHE A 391 -29.99 1.64 -8.86
N MET A 392 -30.65 1.03 -9.84
CA MET A 392 -30.23 1.16 -11.24
C MET A 392 -30.51 2.58 -11.73
N ALA A 393 -29.62 3.15 -12.56
CA ALA A 393 -29.88 4.44 -13.21
C ALA A 393 -31.13 4.34 -14.11
N ARG A 394 -31.90 5.43 -14.26
CA ARG A 394 -33.10 5.44 -15.12
C ARG A 394 -32.69 5.03 -16.54
N ASP A 395 -33.38 4.05 -17.10
CA ASP A 395 -33.13 3.43 -18.41
C ASP A 395 -31.80 2.66 -18.61
N HIS A 396 -31.02 2.37 -17.56
CA HIS A 396 -29.72 1.69 -17.71
C HIS A 396 -29.45 0.58 -16.67
N TRP A 397 -29.06 -0.61 -17.15
CA TRP A 397 -28.78 -1.81 -16.34
C TRP A 397 -27.35 -1.89 -15.77
N GLN A 398 -26.49 -0.92 -16.10
CA GLN A 398 -25.11 -0.80 -15.62
C GLN A 398 -25.01 0.34 -14.61
N ILE A 399 -24.22 0.16 -13.55
CA ILE A 399 -24.03 1.15 -12.47
C ILE A 399 -22.98 2.22 -12.86
N TYR A 400 -22.09 1.94 -13.82
CA TYR A 400 -21.05 2.88 -14.29
C TYR A 400 -20.96 2.91 -15.82
N GLN A 401 -21.01 4.10 -16.42
CA GLN A 401 -20.81 4.33 -17.85
C GLN A 401 -19.51 5.13 -18.08
N HIS A 402 -18.68 4.71 -19.04
CA HIS A 402 -17.38 5.34 -19.32
C HIS A 402 -17.37 6.30 -20.54
N ASN A 403 -18.52 6.67 -21.11
CA ASN A 403 -18.55 7.39 -22.40
C ASN A 403 -19.19 8.79 -22.43
N THR A 404 -19.50 9.41 -21.28
CA THR A 404 -19.92 10.81 -21.24
C THR A 404 -19.46 11.48 -19.95
N SER A 405 -19.13 12.76 -20.03
CA SER A 405 -18.54 13.61 -18.98
C SER A 405 -19.44 13.89 -17.77
N GLN A 406 -20.57 13.21 -17.64
CA GLN A 406 -21.42 13.17 -16.45
C GLN A 406 -21.92 11.72 -16.29
N VAL A 407 -21.48 11.07 -15.21
CA VAL A 407 -21.98 9.76 -14.81
C VAL A 407 -23.21 9.98 -13.93
N GLU A 408 -24.39 9.58 -14.42
CA GLU A 408 -25.58 9.44 -13.59
C GLU A 408 -25.39 8.22 -12.68
N SER A 409 -25.01 8.42 -11.42
CA SER A 409 -25.09 7.37 -10.41
C SER A 409 -26.55 7.17 -10.01
N GLY A 410 -27.02 5.93 -9.94
CA GLY A 410 -28.32 5.62 -9.36
C GLY A 410 -28.43 6.09 -7.89
N ASP A 411 -29.65 6.20 -7.40
CA ASP A 411 -29.90 6.53 -5.99
C ASP A 411 -29.31 5.44 -5.07
N PHE A 412 -29.12 5.76 -3.79
CA PHE A 412 -28.64 4.79 -2.80
C PHE A 412 -29.45 4.88 -1.51
N GLU A 413 -29.62 3.74 -0.85
CA GLU A 413 -30.28 3.66 0.46
C GLU A 413 -29.45 2.81 1.40
N THR A 414 -28.95 3.41 2.48
CA THR A 414 -28.20 2.72 3.52
C THR A 414 -29.13 2.32 4.65
N ILE A 415 -29.14 1.04 5.00
CA ILE A 415 -30.01 0.50 6.03
C ILE A 415 -29.21 -0.27 7.10
N PRO A 416 -29.77 -0.44 8.30
CA PRO A 416 -29.14 -1.28 9.32
C PRO A 416 -29.03 -2.75 8.85
N THR A 417 -27.91 -3.41 9.16
CA THR A 417 -27.65 -4.80 8.74
C THR A 417 -28.68 -5.80 9.27
N TYR A 418 -29.37 -5.50 10.37
CA TYR A 418 -30.42 -6.34 10.94
C TYR A 418 -31.78 -6.24 10.22
N GLU A 419 -31.98 -5.22 9.39
CA GLU A 419 -33.17 -5.07 8.53
C GLU A 419 -33.01 -5.78 7.18
N VAL A 420 -31.78 -6.12 6.81
CA VAL A 420 -31.47 -6.88 5.59
C VAL A 420 -32.03 -8.30 5.72
N PRO A 421 -32.66 -8.86 4.67
CA PRO A 421 -33.11 -10.25 4.68
C PRO A 421 -32.00 -11.22 5.09
N LYS A 422 -32.31 -12.12 6.04
CA LYS A 422 -31.32 -13.06 6.61
C LYS A 422 -30.57 -13.89 5.56
N GLN A 423 -31.23 -14.22 4.45
CA GLN A 423 -30.62 -14.99 3.37
C GLN A 423 -29.53 -14.19 2.64
N VAL A 424 -29.71 -12.89 2.45
CA VAL A 424 -28.73 -11.97 1.85
C VAL A 424 -27.50 -11.85 2.75
N ILE A 425 -27.68 -11.60 4.05
CA ILE A 425 -26.57 -11.54 5.01
C ILE A 425 -25.81 -12.86 5.08
N LYS A 426 -26.51 -14.00 5.13
CA LYS A 426 -25.88 -15.32 5.14
C LYS A 426 -25.06 -15.57 3.87
N ALA A 427 -25.59 -15.20 2.70
CA ALA A 427 -24.88 -15.32 1.44
C ALA A 427 -23.63 -14.43 1.40
N ALA A 428 -23.74 -13.18 1.84
CA ALA A 428 -22.62 -12.23 1.92
C ALA A 428 -21.48 -12.75 2.79
N VAL A 429 -21.79 -13.10 4.04
CA VAL A 429 -20.80 -13.58 5.01
C VAL A 429 -20.17 -14.89 4.54
N LYS A 430 -20.96 -15.80 3.95
CA LYS A 430 -20.44 -17.06 3.40
C LYS A 430 -19.44 -16.80 2.26
N ALA A 431 -19.76 -15.89 1.33
CA ALA A 431 -18.89 -15.55 0.22
C ALA A 431 -17.58 -14.90 0.71
N ALA A 432 -17.67 -13.88 1.57
CA ALA A 432 -16.51 -13.17 2.12
C ALA A 432 -15.56 -14.10 2.89
N ASN A 433 -16.10 -14.99 3.74
CA ASN A 433 -15.28 -15.91 4.55
C ASN A 433 -14.51 -16.96 3.72
N LEU A 434 -14.90 -17.21 2.47
CA LEU A 434 -14.12 -18.08 1.57
C LEU A 434 -12.90 -17.35 0.98
N ILE A 435 -12.91 -16.02 0.96
CA ILE A 435 -11.78 -15.20 0.51
C ILE A 435 -10.78 -15.04 1.64
N GLY A 436 -11.23 -14.57 2.81
CA GLY A 436 -10.38 -14.31 3.96
C GLY A 436 -11.13 -13.61 5.09
N ASP A 437 -10.39 -12.91 5.95
CA ASP A 437 -10.95 -12.18 7.08
C ASP A 437 -10.84 -10.65 6.93
N GLY A 438 -10.48 -10.15 5.75
CA GLY A 438 -10.32 -8.72 5.44
C GLY A 438 -11.62 -7.91 5.42
N LEU A 439 -11.57 -6.77 4.74
CA LEU A 439 -12.74 -5.96 4.42
C LEU A 439 -13.22 -6.34 3.02
N TYR A 440 -14.50 -6.67 2.86
CA TYR A 440 -15.05 -7.05 1.57
C TYR A 440 -16.40 -6.38 1.34
N GLY A 441 -16.68 -5.97 0.11
CA GLY A 441 -18.02 -5.58 -0.32
C GLY A 441 -18.61 -6.67 -1.18
N VAL A 442 -19.68 -7.30 -0.70
CA VAL A 442 -20.33 -8.40 -1.41
C VAL A 442 -21.57 -7.88 -2.13
N ASP A 443 -21.57 -7.98 -3.46
CA ASP A 443 -22.66 -7.53 -4.30
C ASP A 443 -23.64 -8.67 -4.53
N ILE A 444 -24.91 -8.44 -4.20
CA ILE A 444 -25.95 -9.46 -4.15
C ILE A 444 -27.20 -8.97 -4.84
N LYS A 445 -27.70 -9.80 -5.77
CA LYS A 445 -29.04 -9.68 -6.31
C LYS A 445 -30.00 -10.51 -5.49
N ALA A 446 -31.11 -9.92 -5.10
CA ALA A 446 -32.19 -10.60 -4.40
C ALA A 446 -33.53 -10.21 -5.02
N PHE A 447 -34.31 -11.22 -5.42
CA PHE A 447 -35.67 -11.05 -5.91
C PHE A 447 -36.51 -12.23 -5.43
N ASP A 448 -37.66 -11.93 -4.80
CA ASP A 448 -38.49 -12.89 -4.08
C ASP A 448 -37.65 -13.77 -3.12
N ASP A 449 -37.72 -15.09 -3.25
CA ASP A 449 -36.97 -16.05 -2.45
C ASP A 449 -35.57 -16.38 -3.03
N ARG A 450 -35.18 -15.77 -4.15
CA ARG A 450 -33.92 -16.06 -4.82
C ARG A 450 -32.86 -15.02 -4.50
N VAL A 451 -31.77 -15.48 -3.87
CA VAL A 451 -30.57 -14.70 -3.57
C VAL A 451 -29.41 -15.19 -4.45
N ALA A 452 -28.59 -14.28 -4.96
CA ALA A 452 -27.41 -14.61 -5.76
C ALA A 452 -26.29 -13.60 -5.54
N VAL A 453 -25.13 -14.07 -5.08
CA VAL A 453 -23.88 -13.31 -4.99
C VAL A 453 -23.32 -13.15 -6.40
N ILE A 454 -23.07 -11.89 -6.78
CA ILE A 454 -22.59 -11.51 -8.11
C ILE A 454 -21.07 -11.41 -8.10
N GLU A 455 -20.51 -10.71 -7.12
CA GLU A 455 -19.07 -10.52 -6.94
C GLU A 455 -18.72 -10.19 -5.49
N VAL A 456 -17.43 -10.30 -5.18
CA VAL A 456 -16.84 -9.90 -3.91
C VAL A 456 -15.71 -8.94 -4.23
N ASN A 457 -15.83 -7.71 -3.75
CA ASN A 457 -14.84 -6.66 -3.93
C ASN A 457 -13.90 -6.66 -2.71
N ASP A 458 -12.59 -6.79 -2.94
CA ASP A 458 -11.57 -6.63 -1.90
C ASP A 458 -11.50 -5.18 -1.43
N ASN A 459 -11.68 -4.21 -2.32
CA ASN A 459 -11.56 -2.80 -1.97
C ASN A 459 -12.91 -2.05 -2.06
N PRO A 460 -13.89 -2.36 -1.19
CA PRO A 460 -15.24 -1.82 -1.35
C PRO A 460 -15.33 -0.34 -0.99
N SER A 461 -16.36 0.33 -1.52
CA SER A 461 -16.66 1.73 -1.19
C SER A 461 -16.93 1.94 0.30
N ILE A 462 -16.43 3.07 0.80
CA ILE A 462 -16.74 3.65 2.11
C ILE A 462 -16.65 5.17 1.92
N ASP A 463 -17.76 5.75 1.48
CA ASP A 463 -17.97 7.16 1.23
C ASP A 463 -18.79 7.80 2.34
N TYR A 464 -18.58 9.10 2.53
CA TYR A 464 -19.24 9.86 3.56
C TYR A 464 -20.66 10.22 3.12
N GLY A 465 -21.64 9.90 3.96
CA GLY A 465 -23.07 10.03 3.68
C GLY A 465 -23.66 8.85 2.91
N VAL A 466 -22.86 7.86 2.54
CA VAL A 466 -23.30 6.65 1.80
C VAL A 466 -23.22 5.44 2.73
N GLU A 467 -22.13 4.67 2.74
CA GLU A 467 -22.02 3.45 3.54
C GLU A 467 -22.03 3.73 5.05
N ASP A 468 -21.60 4.92 5.47
CA ASP A 468 -21.69 5.36 6.85
C ASP A 468 -23.07 5.91 7.24
N GLY A 469 -24.08 5.86 6.35
CA GLY A 469 -25.39 6.46 6.59
C GLY A 469 -26.10 6.01 7.86
N PHE A 470 -25.92 4.75 8.27
CA PHE A 470 -26.50 4.22 9.52
C PHE A 470 -25.56 4.35 10.73
N LEU A 471 -24.32 3.86 10.63
CA LEU A 471 -23.37 3.83 11.76
C LEU A 471 -22.61 5.15 11.98
N GLY A 472 -22.57 6.02 10.96
CA GLY A 472 -21.80 7.26 10.95
C GLY A 472 -20.34 7.04 11.33
N ALA A 473 -19.87 7.80 12.31
CA ALA A 473 -18.50 7.73 12.80
C ALA A 473 -18.08 6.33 13.29
N GLN A 474 -19.03 5.50 13.77
CA GLN A 474 -18.71 4.17 14.30
C GLN A 474 -18.21 3.22 13.21
N LEU A 475 -18.61 3.39 11.94
CA LEU A 475 -18.13 2.55 10.85
C LEU A 475 -16.60 2.66 10.70
N TYR A 476 -16.08 3.89 10.73
CA TYR A 476 -14.65 4.18 10.65
C TYR A 476 -13.90 3.66 11.89
N GLU A 477 -14.51 3.78 13.08
CA GLU A 477 -13.94 3.26 14.33
C GLU A 477 -13.82 1.73 14.30
N LEU A 478 -14.87 1.01 13.85
CA LEU A 478 -14.86 -0.45 13.72
C LEU A 478 -13.72 -0.97 12.82
N ILE A 479 -13.47 -0.29 11.70
CA ILE A 479 -12.40 -0.69 10.78
C ILE A 479 -11.03 -0.50 11.43
N ILE A 480 -10.79 0.65 12.08
CA ILE A 480 -9.52 0.91 12.77
C ILE A 480 -9.33 -0.02 13.97
N GLU A 481 -10.40 -0.35 14.70
CA GLU A 481 -10.37 -1.33 15.79
C GLU A 481 -9.95 -2.72 15.29
N ASP A 482 -10.40 -3.14 14.11
CA ASP A 482 -9.95 -4.41 13.52
C ASP A 482 -8.45 -4.39 13.19
N PHE A 483 -7.93 -3.29 12.65
CA PHE A 483 -6.49 -3.12 12.47
C PHE A 483 -5.73 -3.20 13.80
N ILE A 484 -6.20 -2.51 14.85
CA ILE A 484 -5.60 -2.59 16.19
C ILE A 484 -5.58 -4.04 16.69
N ARG A 485 -6.71 -4.75 16.57
CA ARG A 485 -6.85 -6.15 16.96
C ARG A 485 -5.84 -7.04 16.22
N ARG A 486 -5.67 -6.86 14.90
CA ARG A 486 -4.70 -7.61 14.09
C ARG A 486 -3.26 -7.37 14.57
N VAL A 487 -2.88 -6.11 14.79
CA VAL A 487 -1.56 -5.75 15.30
C VAL A 487 -1.30 -6.37 16.68
N GLU A 488 -2.31 -6.37 17.56
CA GLU A 488 -2.21 -6.97 18.89
C GLU A 488 -2.09 -8.51 18.84
N ASN A 489 -2.83 -9.17 17.95
CA ASN A 489 -2.79 -10.62 17.79
C ASN A 489 -1.49 -11.11 17.13
N GLY A 490 -0.99 -10.40 16.10
CA GLY A 490 0.31 -10.70 15.49
C GLY A 490 1.44 -10.68 16.53
N LYS A 491 1.38 -9.74 17.49
CA LYS A 491 2.34 -9.65 18.60
C LYS A 491 2.26 -10.82 19.58
N ARG A 492 1.08 -11.41 19.80
CA ARG A 492 0.90 -12.57 20.70
C ARG A 492 1.50 -13.85 20.11
N ASN A 493 1.29 -14.11 18.82
CA ASN A 493 1.79 -15.32 18.17
C ASN A 493 3.32 -15.38 18.06
N VAL A 494 4.01 -14.25 17.94
CA VAL A 494 5.47 -14.17 17.96
C VAL A 494 6.07 -14.38 19.36
N THR A 495 5.27 -14.23 20.43
CA THR A 495 5.77 -14.39 21.82
C THR A 495 5.58 -15.82 22.35
N ALA A 496 4.89 -16.69 21.60
CA ALA A 496 4.62 -18.08 21.95
C ALA A 496 5.52 -19.10 21.21
N LEU A 497 6.33 -18.63 20.27
CA LEU A 497 7.46 -19.32 19.63
C LEU A 497 8.76 -18.85 20.31
#